data_AF-A0A356U9Y7-F1
#
_entry.id   AF-A0A356U9Y7-F1
#
_cell.length_a   1.000
_cell.length_b   1.000
_cell.length_c   1.000
_cell.angle_alpha   90.00
_cell.angle_beta   90.00
_cell.angle_gamma   90.00
#
_symmetry.space_group_name_H-M   'P 1'
#
loop_
_entity.id
_entity.type
_entity.pdbx_description
1 polymer ?
#
loop_
_entity_poly.entity_id
_entity_poly.type
_entity_poly.pdbx_seq_one_letter_code
_entity_poly.pdbx_strand_id
1 'polypeptide(L)' 'ADLVEKTMGPLRQALKDSGLKATQIDKVILVGGSTRIPAVQDAIKNFIGKEPFKGINPDEVVAVGAAIQAGVL' A
#
# COMPACT_ATOMS: atom_id res chain seq x y z
N ALA A 1 -16.04 0.60 10.83
CA ALA A 1 -16.05 1.12 9.45
C ALA A 1 -15.28 2.45 9.33
N ASP A 2 -15.36 3.36 10.31
CA ASP A 2 -14.70 4.68 10.28
C ASP A 2 -13.16 4.65 10.10
N LEU A 3 -12.45 3.77 10.81
CA LEU A 3 -10.98 3.78 10.79
C LEU A 3 -10.38 3.41 9.42
N VAL A 4 -10.98 2.48 8.68
CA VAL A 4 -10.49 2.12 7.33
C VAL A 4 -10.70 3.28 6.37
N GLU A 5 -11.86 3.94 6.40
CA GLU A 5 -12.13 5.10 5.54
C GLU A 5 -11.19 6.28 5.84
N LYS A 6 -10.83 6.50 7.11
CA LYS A 6 -9.82 7.49 7.50
C LYS A 6 -8.47 7.25 6.82
N THR A 7 -8.08 5.99 6.57
CA THR A 7 -6.84 5.67 5.84
C THR A 7 -6.94 5.93 4.32
N MET A 8 -8.15 6.03 3.77
CA MET A 8 -8.36 6.31 2.34
C MET A 8 -8.14 7.78 1.98
N GLY A 9 -8.23 8.70 2.95
CA GLY A 9 -7.94 10.12 2.77
C GLY A 9 -6.52 10.38 2.25
N PRO A 10 -5.47 9.93 2.97
CA PRO A 10 -4.08 10.03 2.51
C PRO A 10 -3.82 9.38 1.15
N LEU A 11 -4.45 8.23 0.85
CA LEU A 11 -4.31 7.57 -0.45
C LEU A 11 -4.82 8.44 -1.61
N ARG A 12 -6.01 9.03 -1.45
CA ARG A 12 -6.60 9.95 -2.45
C ARG A 12 -5.74 11.19 -2.64
N GLN A 13 -5.21 11.74 -1.55
CA GLN A 13 -4.32 12.89 -1.57
C GLN A 13 -3.02 12.58 -2.32
N ALA A 14 -2.37 11.44 -2.03
CA ALA A 14 -1.14 11.04 -2.72
C ALA A 14 -1.34 10.83 -4.24
N LEU A 15 -2.47 10.24 -4.66
CA LEU A 15 -2.80 10.13 -6.08
C LEU A 15 -2.99 11.51 -6.72
N LYS A 16 -3.70 12.41 -6.05
CA LYS A 16 -3.89 13.79 -6.53
C LYS A 16 -2.56 14.52 -6.69
N ASP A 17 -1.68 14.42 -5.70
CA ASP A 17 -0.38 15.10 -5.69
C ASP A 17 0.58 14.56 -6.75
N SER A 18 0.53 13.25 -7.02
CA SER A 18 1.31 12.64 -8.10
C SER A 18 0.78 12.93 -9.51
N GLY A 19 -0.47 13.42 -9.63
CA GLY A 19 -1.15 13.60 -10.91
C GLY A 19 -1.52 12.29 -11.62
N LEU A 20 -1.37 11.14 -10.95
CA LEU A 20 -1.66 9.82 -11.50
C LEU A 20 -3.12 9.44 -11.28
N LYS A 21 -3.68 8.74 -12.27
CA LYS A 21 -4.95 8.03 -12.12
C LYS A 21 -4.71 6.66 -11.48
N ALA A 22 -5.70 6.15 -10.75
CA ALA A 22 -5.67 4.81 -10.17
C ALA A 22 -5.32 3.72 -11.20
N THR A 23 -5.79 3.88 -12.44
CA THR A 23 -5.51 2.95 -13.55
C THR A 23 -4.05 2.90 -13.97
N GLN A 24 -3.27 3.94 -13.66
CA GLN A 24 -1.84 4.02 -13.97
C GLN A 24 -0.97 3.37 -12.88
N ILE A 25 -1.55 2.92 -11.76
CA ILE A 25 -0.82 2.22 -10.72
C ILE A 25 -0.57 0.79 -11.16
N ASP A 26 0.68 0.40 -11.40
CA ASP A 26 1.01 -0.93 -11.92
C ASP A 26 0.80 -2.05 -10.89
N LYS A 27 1.27 -1.83 -9.67
CA LYS A 27 1.22 -2.80 -8.56
C LYS A 27 0.81 -2.11 -7.26
N VAL A 28 0.03 -2.81 -6.46
CA VAL A 28 -0.31 -2.42 -5.08
C VAL A 28 0.49 -3.32 -4.14
N ILE A 29 1.25 -2.72 -3.23
CA ILE A 29 2.07 -3.44 -2.25
C ILE A 29 1.55 -3.09 -0.86
N LEU A 30 1.21 -4.10 -0.06
CA LEU A 30 0.70 -3.93 1.30
C LEU A 30 1.79 -4.31 2.31
N VAL A 31 2.07 -3.40 3.25
CA VAL A 31 3.13 -3.54 4.26
C VAL A 31 2.56 -3.25 5.65
N GLY A 32 2.99 -4.03 6.65
CA GLY A 32 2.51 -3.92 8.03
C GLY A 32 1.32 -4.83 8.36
N GLY A 33 1.26 -5.32 9.60
CA GLY A 33 0.31 -6.37 10.02
C GLY A 33 -1.18 -6.00 9.89
N SER A 34 -1.54 -4.73 10.04
CA SER A 34 -2.93 -4.27 9.90
C SER A 34 -3.46 -4.39 8.45
N THR A 35 -2.58 -4.50 7.46
CA THR A 35 -2.98 -4.73 6.05
C THR A 35 -3.50 -6.14 5.78
N ARG A 36 -3.38 -7.06 6.76
CA ARG A 36 -3.97 -8.41 6.71
C ARG A 36 -5.47 -8.41 6.98
N ILE A 37 -6.04 -7.29 7.45
CA ILE A 37 -7.47 -7.15 7.71
C ILE A 37 -8.22 -7.13 6.35
N PRO A 38 -9.19 -8.04 6.11
CA PRO A 38 -9.89 -8.12 4.81
C PRO A 38 -10.51 -6.80 4.36
N ALA A 39 -11.16 -6.07 5.26
CA ALA A 39 -11.79 -4.78 4.96
C ALA A 39 -10.79 -3.73 4.44
N VAL A 40 -9.52 -3.78 4.84
CA VAL A 40 -8.47 -2.87 4.33
C VAL A 40 -8.10 -3.26 2.90
N GLN A 41 -7.91 -4.56 2.63
CA GLN A 41 -7.58 -5.06 1.30
C GLN A 41 -8.71 -4.75 0.31
N ASP A 42 -9.96 -4.97 0.73
CA ASP A 42 -11.14 -4.69 -0.09
C ASP A 42 -11.28 -3.19 -0.39
N ALA A 43 -11.05 -2.32 0.60
CA ALA A 43 -11.11 -0.87 0.39
C ALA A 43 -10.08 -0.39 -0.66
N ILE A 44 -8.84 -0.88 -0.57
CA ILE A 44 -7.78 -0.56 -1.53
C ILE A 44 -8.10 -1.14 -2.92
N LYS A 45 -8.53 -2.40 -2.98
CA LYS A 45 -8.90 -3.06 -4.23
C LYS A 45 -10.06 -2.35 -4.93
N ASN A 46 -11.09 -1.96 -4.19
CA ASN A 46 -12.26 -1.26 -4.75
C ASN A 46 -11.88 0.13 -5.27
N PHE A 47 -10.92 0.80 -4.64
CA PHE A 47 -10.50 2.14 -5.04
C PHE A 47 -9.48 2.13 -6.20
N ILE A 48 -8.47 1.25 -6.14
CA ILE A 48 -7.41 1.17 -7.17
C ILE A 48 -7.82 0.29 -8.36
N GLY A 49 -8.74 -0.66 -8.15
CA GLY A 49 -9.19 -1.61 -9.17
C GLY A 49 -8.19 -2.74 -9.44
N LYS A 50 -7.20 -2.96 -8.56
CA LYS A 50 -6.17 -4.00 -8.70
C LYS A 50 -6.00 -4.79 -7.41
N GLU A 51 -5.68 -6.07 -7.59
CA GLU A 51 -5.33 -6.97 -6.48
C GLU A 51 -3.96 -6.58 -5.88
N PRO A 52 -3.85 -6.56 -4.54
CA PRO A 52 -2.56 -6.45 -3.87
C PRO A 52 -1.60 -7.59 -4.27
N PHE A 53 -0.34 -7.23 -4.50
CA PHE A 53 0.72 -8.17 -4.77
C PHE A 53 1.08 -8.97 -3.49
N LYS A 54 1.07 -10.30 -3.59
CA LYS A 54 1.31 -11.21 -2.45
C LYS A 54 2.73 -11.80 -2.38
N GLY A 55 3.64 -11.39 -3.26
CA GLY A 55 5.00 -11.92 -3.32
C GLY A 55 6.00 -11.24 -2.38
N ILE A 56 5.53 -10.64 -1.28
CA ILE A 56 6.39 -9.98 -0.29
C ILE A 56 5.97 -10.37 1.13
N ASN A 57 6.93 -10.38 2.07
CA ASN A 57 6.63 -10.50 3.50
C ASN A 57 6.34 -9.10 4.07
N PRO A 58 5.10 -8.78 4.48
CA PRO A 58 4.74 -7.45 4.97
C PRO A 58 5.37 -7.08 6.31
N ASP A 59 5.90 -8.05 7.06
CA ASP A 59 6.45 -7.84 8.40
C ASP A 59 7.97 -7.54 8.36
N GLU A 60 8.67 -8.04 7.35
CA GLU A 60 10.14 -7.96 7.26
C GLU A 60 10.65 -7.01 6.17
N VAL A 61 9.84 -6.74 5.13
CA VAL A 61 10.28 -5.99 3.93
C VAL A 61 10.88 -4.63 4.23
N VAL A 62 10.39 -3.94 5.27
CA VAL A 62 10.93 -2.64 5.69
C VAL A 62 12.34 -2.77 6.27
N ALA A 63 12.57 -3.76 7.14
CA ALA A 63 13.87 -4.00 7.75
C ALA A 63 14.90 -4.45 6.70
N VAL A 64 14.48 -5.32 5.76
CA VAL A 64 15.32 -5.73 4.64
C VAL A 64 15.68 -4.53 3.75
N GLY A 65 14.71 -3.67 3.42
CA GLY A 65 14.97 -2.45 2.66
C GLY A 65 15.96 -1.50 3.35
N ALA A 66 15.85 -1.36 4.68
CA ALA A 66 16.80 -0.57 5.47
C ALA A 66 18.21 -1.17 5.47
N ALA A 67 18.35 -2.49 5.56
CA ALA A 67 19.65 -3.17 5.48
C ALA A 67 20.31 -3.00 4.10
N ILE A 68 19.52 -3.07 3.03
CA ILE A 68 20.00 -2.78 1.68
C ILE A 68 20.48 -1.32 1.59
N GLN A 69 19.70 -0.38 2.11
CA GLN A 69 20.08 1.04 2.13
C GLN A 69 21.38 1.29 2.91
N ALA A 70 21.63 0.56 3.99
CA ALA A 70 22.88 0.64 4.75
C ALA A 70 24.09 0.13 3.96
N GLY A 71 23.91 -0.80 3.04
CA GLY A 71 24.98 -1.27 2.15
C GLY A 71 25.27 -0.35 0.95
N VAL A 72 24.43 0.66 0.70
CA VAL A 72 24.62 1.64 -0.38
C VAL A 72 25.45 2.85 0.08
N LEU A 73 25.37 3.18 1.37
CA LEU A 73 26.12 4.27 2.01
C LEU A 73 27.53 3.81 2.43
#